data_AF-A0A433CZI3-F1
#
_entry.id   AF-A0A433CZI3-F1
#
_cell.length_a   1.000
_cell.length_b   1.000
_cell.length_c   1.000
_cell.angle_alpha   90.00
_cell.angle_beta   90.00
_cell.angle_gamma   90.00
#
_symmetry.space_group_name_H-M   'P 1'
#
loop_
_entity.id
_entity.type
_entity.pdbx_description
1 polymer ?
#
loop_
_entity_poly.entity_id
_entity_poly.type
_entity_poly.pdbx_seq_one_letter_code
_entity_poly.pdbx_strand_id
1 'polypeptide(L)'
;MIIPDFPADALEQHCFPDDLLVLHLDKADSIGYTYKCLGSATYLFTRTFPDKVSERMETFKTVMTELTLEAGDADTNASVAGALLGVRFGLKGLPTEWIEGLRHREYIEKLIDGLVAML
;
A
#
# COMPACT_ATOMS: atom_id res chain seq x y z
N MET A 1 7.09 30.88 12.23
CA MET A 1 6.83 29.47 11.90
C MET A 1 8.17 28.87 11.50
N ILE A 2 8.77 28.06 12.37
CA ILE A 2 9.99 27.32 12.05
C ILE A 2 9.52 26.11 11.25
N ILE A 3 9.89 26.02 9.97
CA ILE A 3 9.69 24.78 9.22
C ILE A 3 10.72 23.81 9.81
N PRO A 4 10.30 22.70 10.44
CA PRO A 4 11.23 21.72 10.94
C PRO A 4 12.11 21.23 9.79
N ASP A 5 13.38 20.96 10.09
CA ASP A 5 14.31 20.43 9.11
C ASP A 5 13.76 19.14 8.50
N PHE A 6 13.87 18.98 7.19
CA PHE A 6 13.35 17.80 6.50
C PHE A 6 14.32 16.65 6.78
N PRO A 7 13.90 15.56 7.45
CA PRO A 7 14.79 14.48 7.84
C PRO A 7 15.11 13.60 6.63
N ALA A 8 15.93 14.11 5.70
CA ALA A 8 16.32 13.44 4.46
C ALA A 8 16.93 12.06 4.71
N ASP A 9 17.79 11.95 5.72
CA ASP A 9 18.42 10.68 6.11
C ASP A 9 17.37 9.61 6.48
N ALA A 10 16.30 10.00 7.19
CA ALA A 10 15.24 9.07 7.56
C ALA A 10 14.37 8.68 6.36
N LEU A 11 14.19 9.58 5.39
CA LEU A 11 13.55 9.25 4.13
C LEU A 11 14.39 8.24 3.35
N GLU A 12 15.69 8.49 3.18
CA GLU A 12 16.60 7.59 2.46
C GLU A 12 16.67 6.21 3.12
N GLN A 13 16.71 6.19 4.46
CA GLN A 13 16.78 4.95 5.25
C GLN A 13 15.53 4.07 5.09
N HIS A 14 14.34 4.66 5.00
CA HIS A 14 13.09 3.91 5.12
C HIS A 14 12.28 3.83 3.82
N CYS A 15 12.43 4.77 2.89
CA CYS A 15 11.56 4.83 1.70
C CYS A 15 12.07 4.02 0.49
N PHE A 16 13.28 3.44 0.58
CA PHE A 16 13.90 2.64 -0.47
C PHE A 16 14.48 1.31 0.06
N PRO A 17 13.69 0.48 0.76
CA PRO A 17 14.19 -0.79 1.28
C PRO A 17 14.33 -1.82 0.16
N ASP A 18 15.25 -2.78 0.31
CA ASP A 18 15.37 -3.94 -0.58
C ASP A 18 14.43 -5.11 -0.18
N ASP A 19 13.91 -5.08 1.05
CA ASP A 19 13.04 -6.09 1.65
C ASP A 19 12.11 -5.46 2.71
N LEU A 20 10.91 -6.00 2.94
CA LEU A 20 10.00 -5.48 3.97
C LEU A 20 10.57 -5.64 5.39
N LEU A 21 11.33 -6.72 5.65
CA LEU A 21 11.87 -7.04 6.98
C LEU A 21 12.78 -5.95 7.54
N VAL A 22 13.49 -5.20 6.67
CA VAL A 22 14.40 -4.13 7.10
C VAL A 22 13.66 -2.92 7.67
N LEU A 23 12.37 -2.81 7.38
CA LEU A 23 11.53 -1.73 7.91
C LEU A 23 11.13 -1.98 9.37
N HIS A 24 11.18 -3.22 9.84
CA HIS A 24 10.75 -3.61 11.19
C HIS A 24 9.38 -2.98 11.54
N LEU A 25 8.35 -3.31 10.75
CA LEU A 25 7.02 -2.67 10.82
C LEU A 25 6.32 -2.90 12.17
N ASP A 26 6.65 -4.01 12.84
CA ASP A 26 6.14 -4.40 14.16
C ASP A 26 6.90 -3.78 15.35
N LYS A 27 7.98 -3.02 15.09
CA LYS A 27 8.83 -2.47 16.15
C LYS A 27 8.06 -1.49 17.02
N ALA A 28 7.79 -1.88 18.28
CA ALA A 28 6.86 -1.21 19.19
C ALA A 28 7.06 0.31 19.39
N ASP A 29 8.31 0.81 19.34
CA ASP A 29 8.63 2.23 19.53
C ASP A 29 8.44 3.10 18.28
N SER A 30 8.10 2.48 17.14
CA SER A 30 8.02 3.13 15.82
C SER A 30 6.89 2.57 14.96
N ILE A 31 5.90 1.91 15.59
CA ILE A 31 4.62 1.57 14.96
C ILE A 31 3.94 2.87 14.51
N GLY A 32 3.41 2.87 13.28
CA GLY A 32 2.78 4.05 12.67
C GLY A 32 3.75 5.12 12.18
N TYR A 33 5.06 4.83 12.14
CA TYR A 33 6.02 5.79 11.58
C TYR A 33 5.84 5.97 10.07
N THR A 34 5.59 7.21 9.65
CA THR A 34 5.15 7.54 8.28
C THR A 34 6.11 7.05 7.20
N TYR A 35 7.43 7.13 7.40
CA TYR A 35 8.37 6.66 6.38
C TYR A 35 8.47 5.14 6.27
N LYS A 36 8.16 4.38 7.33
CA LYS A 36 8.02 2.93 7.23
C LYS A 36 6.79 2.55 6.42
N CYS A 37 5.67 3.23 6.67
CA CYS A 37 4.44 3.06 5.89
C CYS A 37 4.69 3.37 4.41
N LEU A 38 5.22 4.57 4.11
CA LEU A 38 5.56 4.99 2.76
C LEU A 38 6.54 4.02 2.11
N GLY A 39 7.60 3.63 2.83
CA GLY A 39 8.61 2.67 2.37
C GLY A 39 8.07 1.31 2.01
N SER A 40 7.17 0.75 2.82
CA SER A 40 6.53 -0.53 2.49
C SER A 40 5.68 -0.43 1.22
N ALA A 41 4.98 0.69 1.04
CA ALA A 41 4.14 0.95 -0.12
C ALA A 41 4.98 1.18 -1.40
N THR A 42 6.06 1.98 -1.32
CA THR A 42 6.96 2.22 -2.46
C THR A 42 7.75 0.97 -2.83
N TYR A 43 8.18 0.18 -1.83
CA TYR A 43 8.82 -1.11 -2.05
C TYR A 43 7.94 -2.02 -2.90
N LEU A 44 6.71 -2.29 -2.44
CA LEU A 44 5.79 -3.14 -3.20
C LEU A 44 5.45 -2.53 -4.56
N PHE A 45 5.19 -1.22 -4.62
CA PHE A 45 4.84 -0.55 -5.86
C PHE A 45 5.94 -0.67 -6.92
N THR A 46 7.22 -0.69 -6.54
CA THR A 46 8.36 -0.71 -7.48
C THR A 46 8.77 -2.10 -7.95
N ARG A 47 8.20 -3.18 -7.39
CA ARG A 47 8.52 -4.56 -7.80
C ARG A 47 8.10 -4.86 -9.24
N THR A 48 8.74 -5.88 -9.82
CA THR A 48 8.36 -6.45 -11.10
C THR A 48 7.14 -7.33 -10.93
N PHE A 49 6.14 -7.13 -11.80
CA PHE A 49 4.86 -7.84 -11.76
C PHE A 49 4.56 -8.50 -13.10
N PRO A 50 3.76 -9.58 -13.09
CA PRO A 50 3.36 -10.26 -14.32
C PRO A 50 2.44 -9.40 -15.21
N ASP A 51 2.52 -9.64 -16.53
CA ASP A 51 1.69 -8.94 -17.51
C ASP A 51 0.25 -9.45 -17.56
N LYS A 52 0.04 -10.74 -17.30
CA LYS A 52 -1.29 -11.34 -17.39
C LYS A 52 -2.17 -10.94 -16.21
N VAL A 53 -3.40 -10.53 -16.52
CA VAL A 53 -4.39 -10.08 -15.51
C VAL A 53 -4.65 -11.15 -14.44
N SER A 54 -4.79 -12.42 -14.83
CA SER A 54 -5.01 -13.51 -13.87
C SER A 54 -3.85 -13.69 -12.89
N GLU A 55 -2.62 -13.47 -13.36
CA GLU A 55 -1.41 -13.56 -12.53
C GLU A 55 -1.30 -12.33 -11.60
N ARG A 56 -1.81 -11.16 -12.03
CA ARG A 56 -1.87 -9.95 -11.17
C ARG A 56 -2.80 -10.10 -9.99
N MET A 57 -3.97 -10.72 -10.16
CA MET A 57 -4.90 -10.96 -9.05
C MET A 57 -4.24 -11.78 -7.93
N GLU A 58 -3.63 -12.91 -8.29
CA GLU A 58 -2.91 -13.74 -7.31
C GLU A 58 -1.71 -13.00 -6.72
N THR A 59 -0.95 -12.27 -7.55
CA THR A 59 0.18 -11.48 -7.05
C THR A 59 -0.26 -10.41 -6.06
N PHE A 60 -1.40 -9.73 -6.29
CA PHE A 60 -1.94 -8.75 -5.36
C PHE A 60 -2.27 -9.40 -4.01
N LYS A 61 -2.93 -10.57 -4.01
CA LYS A 61 -3.19 -11.30 -2.76
C LYS A 61 -1.91 -11.62 -2.02
N THR A 62 -0.92 -12.15 -2.73
CA THR A 62 0.37 -12.54 -2.15
C THR A 62 1.04 -11.37 -1.47
N VAL A 63 1.30 -10.27 -2.20
CA VAL A 63 2.05 -9.13 -1.65
C VAL A 63 1.29 -8.40 -0.55
N MET A 64 -0.04 -8.29 -0.65
CA MET A 64 -0.86 -7.70 0.42
C MET A 64 -0.88 -8.58 1.67
N THR A 65 -0.88 -9.91 1.50
CA THR A 65 -0.80 -10.85 2.63
C THR A 65 0.58 -10.79 3.28
N GLU A 66 1.66 -10.79 2.50
CA GLU A 66 3.04 -10.62 2.98
C GLU A 66 3.15 -9.36 3.84
N LEU A 67 2.73 -8.20 3.32
CA LEU A 67 2.77 -6.94 4.05
C LEU A 67 1.91 -6.96 5.33
N THR A 68 0.72 -7.55 5.28
CA THR A 68 -0.15 -7.63 6.47
C THR A 68 0.47 -8.48 7.57
N LEU A 69 1.22 -9.53 7.19
CA LEU A 69 1.90 -10.43 8.12
C LEU A 69 3.14 -9.82 8.78
N GLU A 70 3.67 -8.70 8.27
CA GLU A 70 4.69 -7.89 8.94
C GLU A 70 4.15 -7.15 10.20
N ALA A 71 2.84 -7.24 10.47
CA ALA A 71 2.18 -6.72 11.66
C ALA A 71 2.40 -5.20 11.88
N GLY A 72 2.45 -4.77 13.14
CA GLY A 72 2.51 -3.35 13.51
C GLY A 72 1.22 -2.61 13.16
N ASP A 73 1.36 -1.52 12.40
CA ASP A 73 0.25 -0.70 11.89
C ASP A 73 -0.26 -1.26 10.55
N ALA A 74 -0.65 -2.54 10.57
CA ALA A 74 -0.88 -3.35 9.37
C ALA A 74 -2.03 -2.82 8.51
N ASP A 75 -3.09 -2.29 9.12
CA ASP A 75 -4.23 -1.70 8.41
C ASP A 75 -3.82 -0.41 7.68
N THR A 76 -3.04 0.46 8.31
CA THR A 76 -2.51 1.67 7.67
C THR A 76 -1.53 1.32 6.54
N ASN A 77 -0.58 0.42 6.79
CA ASN A 77 0.39 -0.03 5.79
C ASN A 77 -0.30 -0.67 4.58
N ALA A 78 -1.25 -1.58 4.81
CA ALA A 78 -2.01 -2.23 3.75
C ALA A 78 -2.92 -1.24 2.99
N SER A 79 -3.49 -0.24 3.66
CA SER A 79 -4.30 0.78 3.01
C SER A 79 -3.49 1.60 2.00
N VAL A 80 -2.31 2.10 2.40
CA VAL A 80 -1.44 2.90 1.54
C VAL A 80 -0.84 2.06 0.41
N ALA A 81 -0.31 0.88 0.71
CA ALA A 81 0.24 -0.02 -0.31
C ALA A 81 -0.83 -0.51 -1.29
N GLY A 82 -2.03 -0.83 -0.80
CA GLY A 82 -3.16 -1.25 -1.62
C GLY A 82 -3.63 -0.16 -2.58
N ALA A 83 -3.62 1.11 -2.17
CA ALA A 83 -3.92 2.23 -3.05
C ALA A 83 -2.91 2.35 -4.20
N LEU A 84 -1.60 2.29 -3.91
CA LEU A 84 -0.55 2.38 -4.93
C LEU A 84 -0.60 1.18 -5.90
N LEU A 85 -0.73 -0.04 -5.37
CA LEU A 85 -0.84 -1.24 -6.18
C LEU A 85 -2.13 -1.26 -7.00
N GLY A 86 -3.24 -0.74 -6.44
CA GLY A 86 -4.50 -0.59 -7.16
C GLY A 86 -4.39 0.30 -8.40
N VAL A 87 -3.66 1.41 -8.31
CA VAL A 87 -3.32 2.25 -9.48
C VAL A 87 -2.49 1.47 -10.49
N ARG A 88 -1.52 0.68 -10.04
CA ARG A 88 -0.63 -0.08 -10.92
C ARG A 88 -1.31 -1.26 -11.62
N PHE A 89 -2.20 -1.96 -10.92
CA PHE A 89 -2.83 -3.19 -11.42
C PHE A 89 -4.14 -2.88 -12.15
N GLY A 90 -4.77 -1.76 -11.82
CA GLY A 90 -6.11 -1.41 -12.24
C GLY A 90 -7.17 -2.31 -11.60
N LEU A 91 -8.44 -1.89 -11.65
CA LEU A 91 -9.55 -2.62 -11.03
C LEU A 91 -9.64 -4.09 -11.47
N LYS A 92 -9.36 -4.38 -12.75
CA LYS A 92 -9.38 -5.74 -13.31
C LYS A 92 -8.23 -6.62 -12.81
N GLY A 93 -7.14 -6.04 -12.31
CA GLY A 93 -6.00 -6.77 -11.77
C GLY A 93 -6.13 -7.08 -10.28
N LEU A 94 -7.23 -6.66 -9.63
CA LEU A 94 -7.50 -6.93 -8.22
C LEU A 94 -8.35 -8.19 -8.06
N PRO A 95 -8.23 -8.92 -6.93
CA PRO A 95 -9.03 -10.10 -6.65
C PRO A 95 -10.53 -9.80 -6.64
N THR A 96 -11.28 -10.47 -7.51
CA THR A 96 -12.73 -10.27 -7.63
C THR A 96 -13.44 -10.53 -6.32
N GLU A 97 -13.08 -11.60 -5.61
CA GLU A 97 -13.68 -11.98 -4.33
C GLU A 97 -13.42 -10.95 -3.21
N TRP A 98 -12.30 -10.21 -3.27
CA TRP A 98 -12.01 -9.14 -2.30
C TRP A 98 -12.83 -7.90 -2.60
N ILE A 99 -12.99 -7.56 -3.88
CA ILE A 99 -13.84 -6.44 -4.30
C ILE A 99 -15.30 -6.75 -3.95
N GLU A 100 -15.81 -7.94 -4.29
CA GLU A 100 -17.18 -8.35 -4.00
C GLU A 100 -17.43 -8.51 -2.49
N GLY A 101 -16.41 -8.91 -1.72
CA GLY A 101 -16.46 -8.99 -0.26
C GLY A 101 -16.31 -7.65 0.47
N LEU A 102 -16.04 -6.56 -0.24
CA LEU A 102 -15.75 -5.27 0.38
C LEU A 102 -17.01 -4.67 1.04
N ARG A 103 -16.93 -4.43 2.34
CA ARG A 103 -18.01 -3.76 3.07
C ARG A 103 -18.17 -2.33 2.57
N HIS A 104 -19.42 -1.91 2.40
CA HIS A 104 -19.77 -0.57 1.92
C HIS A 104 -19.23 -0.23 0.52
N ARG A 105 -19.01 -1.23 -0.33
CA ARG A 105 -18.57 -1.05 -1.72
C ARG A 105 -19.36 0.02 -2.48
N GLU A 106 -20.70 -0.04 -2.44
CA GLU A 106 -21.56 0.93 -3.13
C GLU A 106 -21.36 2.38 -2.64
N TYR A 107 -21.01 2.56 -1.36
CA TYR A 107 -20.71 3.88 -0.81
C TYR A 107 -19.37 4.39 -1.34
N ILE A 108 -18.34 3.53 -1.38
CA ILE A 108 -17.03 3.87 -1.93
C ILE A 108 -17.12 4.18 -3.43
N GLU A 109 -17.87 3.38 -4.20
CA GLU A 109 -18.10 3.62 -5.64
C GLU A 109 -18.77 4.98 -5.88
N LYS A 110 -19.77 5.37 -5.08
CA LYS A 110 -20.38 6.71 -5.16
C LYS A 110 -19.40 7.85 -4.87
N LEU A 111 -18.47 7.67 -3.92
CA LEU A 111 -17.44 8.66 -3.65
C LEU A 111 -16.47 8.80 -4.83
N ILE A 112 -16.10 7.68 -5.45
CA ILE A 112 -15.24 7.64 -6.64
C ILE A 112 -15.93 8.37 -7.80
N ASP A 113 -17.19 8.05 -8.08
CA ASP A 113 -17.96 8.71 -9.15
C ASP A 113 -18.05 10.23 -8.92
N GLY A 114 -18.28 10.65 -7.67
CA GLY A 114 -18.29 12.06 -7.30
C GLY A 114 -16.94 12.75 -7.51
N LEU A 115 -15.83 12.09 -7.17
CA LEU A 115 -14.48 12.61 -7.37
C LEU A 115 -14.15 12.71 -8.87
N VAL A 116 -14.46 11.68 -9.66
CA VAL A 116 -14.21 11.65 -11.10
C VAL A 116 -15.01 12.73 -11.83
N ALA A 117 -16.24 13.00 -11.40
CA ALA A 117 -17.07 14.06 -11.98
C ALA A 117 -16.54 15.48 -11.71
N MET A 118 -15.58 15.65 -10.77
CA MET A 118 -14.95 16.94 -10.47
C MET A 118 -13.61 17.17 -11.21
N LEU A 119 -13.05 16.13 -11.83
CA LEU A 119 -11.81 16.20 -12.61
C LEU A 119 -12.08 16.52 -14.09
#